data_AF-A0A452YYU5-F1
#
_entry.id   AF-A0A452YYU5-F1
#
_cell.length_a   1.000
_cell.length_b   1.000
_cell.length_c   1.000
_cell.angle_alpha   90.00
_cell.angle_beta   90.00
_cell.angle_gamma   90.00
#
_symmetry.space_group_name_H-M   'P 1'
#
loop_
_entity.id
_entity.type
_entity.pdbx_description
1 polymer ?
#
loop_
_entity_poly.entity_id
_entity_poly.type
_entity_poly.pdbx_seq_one_letter_code
_entity_poly.pdbx_strand_id
1 'polypeptide(L)' 'MKEFVGLAFQCLNPSSRRRPKMRLVAAELDRILETEMSLTTIMGDGTAIITLGSQLFTS' A
#
# COMPACT_ATOMS: atom_id res chain seq x y z
N MET A 1 -5.82 2.70 2.62
CA MET A 1 -5.48 4.01 1.99
C MET A 1 -4.92 5.07 2.94
N LYS A 2 -5.46 5.27 4.16
CA LYS A 2 -4.98 6.31 5.10
C LYS A 2 -3.49 6.19 5.44
N GLU A 3 -3.02 4.96 5.65
CA GLU A 3 -1.61 4.68 6.02
C GLU A 3 -0.66 5.02 4.87
N PHE A 4 -1.03 4.68 3.63
CA PHE A 4 -0.27 5.04 2.43
C PHE A 4 -0.10 6.55 2.28
N VAL A 5 -1.18 7.32 2.44
CA VAL A 5 -1.11 8.79 2.40
C VAL A 5 -0.24 9.34 3.53
N GLY A 6 -0.33 8.75 4.73
CA GLY A 6 0.53 9.11 5.86
C GLY A 6 2.02 8.88 5.56
N LEU A 7 2.37 7.73 4.97
CA LEU A 7 3.74 7.42 4.55
C LEU A 7 4.24 8.38 3.46
N ALA A 8 3.40 8.69 2.48
CA ALA A 8 3.72 9.65 1.42
C ALA A 8 4.03 11.04 2.02
N PHE A 9 3.23 11.50 2.98
CA PHE A 9 3.46 12.78 3.65
C PHE A 9 4.80 12.80 4.40
N GLN A 10 5.18 11.70 5.06
CA GLN A 10 6.49 11.58 5.71
C GLN A 10 7.65 11.62 4.71
N CYS A 11 7.51 10.98 3.56
CA CYS A 11 8.51 11.01 2.49
C CYS A 11 8.70 12.41 1.89
N LEU A 12 7.63 13.22 1.87
CA LEU A 12 7.62 14.58 1.36
C LEU A 12 8.00 15.64 2.42
N ASN A 13 8.49 15.23 3.59
CA ASN A 13 8.85 16.19 4.64
C ASN A 13 9.85 17.24 4.10
N PRO A 14 9.61 18.55 4.29
CA PRO A 14 10.53 19.59 3.83
C PRO A 14 11.95 19.43 4.40
N SER A 15 12.07 18.90 5.61
CA SER A 15 13.36 18.54 6.20
C SER A 15 13.81 17.16 5.71
N SER A 16 14.87 17.12 4.92
CA SER A 16 15.45 15.86 4.42
C SER A 16 15.85 14.89 5.54
N ARG A 17 16.30 15.41 6.69
CA ARG A 17 16.68 14.61 7.87
C ARG A 17 15.49 13.92 8.54
N ARG A 18 14.26 14.40 8.30
CA ARG A 18 13.03 13.83 8.85
C ARG A 18 12.36 12.83 7.91
N ARG A 19 12.86 12.69 6.68
CA ARG A 19 12.35 11.70 5.74
C ARG A 19 12.82 10.31 6.16
N PRO A 20 11.95 9.29 6.08
CA PRO A 20 12.35 7.92 6.35
C PRO A 20 13.40 7.45 5.34
N LYS A 21 14.28 6.53 5.77
CA LYS A 21 15.19 5.84 4.85
C LYS A 21 14.38 4.93 3.93
N MET A 22 14.85 4.74 2.70
CA MET A 22 14.15 3.91 1.70
C MET A 22 13.86 2.48 2.20
N ARG A 23 14.76 1.88 3.01
CA ARG A 23 14.52 0.58 3.65
C ARG A 23 13.25 0.55 4.51
N LEU A 24 13.00 1.62 5.28
CA LEU A 24 11.79 1.73 6.09
C LEU A 24 10.56 1.96 5.23
N VAL A 25 10.70 2.76 4.16
CA VAL A 25 9.60 2.99 3.21
C VAL A 25 9.17 1.68 2.54
N ALA A 26 10.12 0.86 2.07
CA ALA A 26 9.82 -0.44 1.47
C ALA A 26 9.08 -1.37 2.44
N ALA A 27 9.61 -1.54 3.67
CA ALA A 27 8.97 -2.37 4.69
C ALA A 27 7.55 -1.90 5.04
N GLU A 28 7.33 -0.59 5.10
CA GLU A 28 6.00 -0.04 5.40
C GLU A 28 5.03 -0.22 4.22
N LEU A 29 5.51 -0.11 2.98
CA LEU A 29 4.72 -0.39 1.78
C LEU A 29 4.29 -1.86 1.73
N ASP A 30 5.18 -2.80 2.06
CA ASP A 30 4.85 -4.23 2.13
C ASP A 30 3.74 -4.49 3.16
N ARG A 31 3.87 -3.91 4.37
CA ARG A 31 2.84 -4.02 5.42
C ARG A 31 1.49 -3.44 4.99
N ILE A 32 1.50 -2.27 4.33
CA ILE A 32 0.29 -1.63 3.83
C ILE A 32 -0.37 -2.53 2.77
N LEU A 33 0.41 -3.08 1.83
CA LEU A 33 -0.10 -3.97 0.80
C LEU A 33 -0.76 -5.22 1.39
N GLU A 34 -0.10 -5.88 2.34
CA GLU A 34 -0.65 -7.04 3.05
C GLU A 34 -1.97 -6.71 3.76
N THR A 35 -2.03 -5.54 4.40
CA THR A 35 -3.24 -5.07 5.09
C THR A 35 -4.39 -4.85 4.10
N GLU A 36 -4.14 -4.18 2.97
CA GLU A 36 -5.15 -3.97 1.93
C GLU A 36 -5.61 -5.29 1.30
N MET A 37 -4.69 -6.23 1.06
CA MET A 37 -5.03 -7.58 0.57
C MET A 37 -5.94 -8.31 1.55
N SER A 38 -5.64 -8.27 2.85
CA SER A 38 -6.46 -8.93 3.87
C SER A 38 -7.89 -8.38 3.94
N LEU A 39 -8.06 -7.07 3.75
CA LEU A 39 -9.36 -6.40 3.80
C LEU A 39 -10.19 -6.61 2.52
N THR A 40 -9.53 -6.84 1.39
CA THR A 40 -10.17 -7.01 0.07
C THR A 40 -10.39 -8.47 -0.30
N THR A 41 -9.89 -9.41 0.49
CA THR A 41 -10.12 -10.85 0.27
C THR A 41 -11.44 -11.28 0.91
N ILE A 42 -12.52 -11.26 0.12
CA ILE A 42 -13.73 -12.03 0.40
C ILE A 42 -13.55 -13.41 -0.25
N MET A 43 -13.36 -14.46 0.56
CA MET A 43 -13.37 -15.84 0.06
C MET A 43 -14.82 -16.25 -0.25
N GLY A 44 -15.26 -15.98 -1.49
CA GLY A 44 -16.33 -16.71 -2.15
C GLY A 44 -15.84 -18.09 -2.56
N ASP A 45 -16.74 -19.06 -2.56
CA ASP A 45 -16.57 -20.47 -2.90
C ASP A 45 -15.89 -20.69 -4.26
N GLY A 46 -14.57 -20.89 -4.24
CA GLY A 46 -13.90 -21.82 -5.16
C GLY A 46 -13.05 -21.23 -6.29
N THR A 47 -13.14 -19.95 -6.66
CA THR A 47 -12.14 -19.36 -7.58
C THR A 47 -11.99 -17.86 -7.37
N ALA A 48 -10.99 -17.45 -6.57
CA ALA A 48 -10.67 -16.05 -6.37
C ALA A 48 -9.88 -15.54 -7.59
N ILE A 49 -10.54 -14.78 -8.47
CA ILE A 49 -9.84 -13.96 -9.47
C ILE A 49 -9.29 -12.74 -8.71
N ILE A 50 -8.03 -12.82 -8.31
CA ILE A 50 -7.30 -11.69 -7.71
C ILE A 50 -6.98 -10.72 -8.85
N THR A 51 -7.86 -9.74 -9.09
CA THR A 51 -7.56 -8.63 -10.00
C THR A 51 -6.79 -7.56 -9.23
N LEU A 52 -5.58 -7.24 -9.67
CA LEU A 52 -4.80 -6.15 -9.10
C LEU A 52 -5.55 -4.82 -9.29
N GLY A 53 -5.65 -4.01 -8.22
CA GLY A 53 -6.36 -2.72 -8.27
C GLY A 53 -5.81 -1.75 -9.33
N SER A 54 -4.54 -1.89 -9.72
CA SER A 54 -3.92 -1.13 -10.81
C SER A 54 -4.54 -1.44 -12.18
N GLN A 55 -5.17 -2.61 -12.35
CA GLN A 55 -5.81 -3.04 -13.60
C GLN A 55 -7.31 -2.67 -13.67
N LEU A 56 -7.91 -2.23 -12.55
CA LEU A 56 -9.32 -1.83 -12.50
C LEU A 56 -9.56 -0.40 -13.00
N PHE A 57 -8.51 0.42 -13.05
CA PHE A 57 -8.62 1.85 -13.37
C PHE A 57 -7.77 2.28 -14.57
N THR A 58 -7.31 1.34 -15.41
CA THR A 58 -6.72 1.68 -16.71
C THR A 58 -7.85 1.91 -17.72
N SER A 59 -8.11 3.19 -18.04
CA SER A 59 -8.70 3.59 -19.33
C SER A 59 -7.63 3.64 -20.41
#